data_AF-A0ABD3FBH9-F1
#
_entry.id   AF-A0ABD3FBH9-F1
#
_cell.length_a   1.000
_cell.length_b   1.000
_cell.length_c   1.000
_cell.angle_alpha   90.00
_cell.angle_beta   90.00
_cell.angle_gamma   90.00
#
_symmetry.space_group_name_H-M   'P 1'
#
loop_
_entity.id
_entity.type
_entity.pdbx_description
1 polymer ?
#
loop_
_entity_poly.entity_id
_entity_poly.type
_entity_poly.pdbx_seq_one_letter_code
_entity_poly.pdbx_strand_id
1 'polypeptide(L)' 'MGVLDSVDQYLNIKLLNVSVVEGDKFPQLMNMKNCFIRGSSIRYVQIPAGEVDTELLQDAARREATANKQS' A
#
# COMPACT_ATOMS: atom_id res chain seq x y z
N MET A 1 -0.95 -3.60 11.15
CA MET A 1 0.27 -2.83 10.81
C MET A 1 1.27 -3.75 10.15
N GLY A 2 2.24 -3.25 9.39
CA GLY A 2 3.31 -4.05 8.78
C GLY A 2 4.32 -3.17 8.07
N VAL A 3 5.46 -3.75 7.68
CA VAL A 3 6.52 -3.06 6.93
C VAL A 3 6.39 -3.40 5.45
N LEU A 4 6.37 -2.38 4.59
CA LEU A 4 6.35 -2.54 3.14
C LEU A 4 7.68 -3.11 2.65
N ASP A 5 7.64 -4.28 1.99
CA ASP A 5 8.83 -4.95 1.43
C ASP A 5 8.92 -4.75 -0.08
N SER A 6 7.81 -4.95 -0.81
CA SER A 6 7.78 -4.75 -2.25
C SER A 6 6.39 -4.43 -2.79
N VAL A 7 6.37 -3.78 -3.96
CA VAL A 7 5.19 -3.44 -4.76
C VAL A 7 5.46 -3.79 -6.22
N ASP A 8 4.47 -4.32 -6.93
CA ASP A 8 4.55 -4.59 -8.37
C ASP A 8 3.68 -3.65 -9.23
N GLN A 9 3.69 -3.84 -10.55
CA GLN A 9 2.93 -3.02 -11.51
C GLN A 9 1.41 -3.09 -11.35
N TYR A 10 0.88 -4.11 -10.66
CA TYR A 10 -0.55 -4.25 -10.36
C TYR A 10 -0.89 -3.73 -8.96
N LEU A 11 0.06 -3.08 -8.31
CA LEU A 11 -0.04 -2.58 -6.94
C LEU A 11 -0.31 -3.71 -5.93
N ASN A 12 0.11 -4.94 -6.24
CA ASN A 12 0.15 -5.98 -5.21
C ASN A 12 1.23 -5.63 -4.20
N ILE A 13 0.96 -5.90 -2.92
CA ILE A 13 1.83 -5.49 -1.82
C ILE A 13 2.33 -6.71 -1.06
N LYS A 14 3.63 -6.77 -0.81
CA LYS A 14 4.21 -7.68 0.17
C LYS A 14 4.54 -6.93 1.46
N LEU A 15 4.01 -7.42 2.58
CA LEU A 15 4.28 -6.90 3.91
C LEU A 15 5.05 -7.91 4.76
N LEU A 16 5.97 -7.40 5.56
CA LEU A 16 6.69 -8.14 6.60
C LEU A 16 6.25 -7.69 7.99
N ASN A 17 6.47 -8.55 8.99
CA ASN A 17 6.21 -8.26 10.40
C ASN A 17 4.79 -7.70 10.65
N VAL A 18 3.80 -8.37 10.06
CA VAL A 18 2.40 -7.97 10.08
C VAL A 18 1.78 -8.25 11.45
N SER A 19 0.97 -7.29 11.90
CA SER A 19 0.02 -7.46 13.00
C SER A 19 -1.40 -7.18 12.49
N VAL A 20 -2.32 -8.09 12.79
CA VAL A 20 -3.72 -7.97 12.39
C VAL A 20 -4.43 -7.02 13.35
N VAL A 21 -5.07 -5.99 12.79
CA VAL A 21 -5.93 -5.08 13.56
C VAL A 21 -7.21 -5.82 13.93
N GLU A 22 -7.67 -5.70 15.18
CA GLU A 22 -8.81 -6.47 15.71
C GLU A 22 -8.63 -7.99 15.54
N GLY A 23 -7.42 -8.48 15.82
CA GLY A 23 -7.03 -9.87 15.63
C GLY A 23 -7.94 -10.92 16.27
N ASP A 24 -8.60 -10.59 17.39
CA ASP A 24 -9.56 -11.48 18.06
C ASP A 24 -10.78 -11.81 17.19
N LYS A 25 -11.16 -10.93 16.27
CA LYS A 25 -12.24 -11.18 15.30
C LYS A 25 -11.79 -12.06 14.13
N PHE A 26 -10.47 -12.16 13.89
CA PHE A 26 -9.87 -12.89 12.79
C PHE A 26 -8.75 -13.82 13.28
N PRO A 27 -9.05 -14.78 14.17
CA PRO A 27 -8.05 -15.61 14.82
C PRO A 27 -7.21 -16.42 13.83
N GLN A 28 -7.76 -16.77 12.66
CA GLN A 28 -7.06 -17.48 11.60
C GLN A 28 -5.87 -16.70 11.01
N LEU A 29 -5.83 -15.38 11.19
CA LEU A 29 -4.75 -14.52 10.68
C LEU A 29 -3.69 -14.20 11.74
N MET A 30 -3.90 -14.57 13.01
CA MET A 30 -3.09 -14.10 14.14
C MET A 30 -1.62 -14.55 14.11
N ASN A 31 -1.33 -15.70 13.50
CA ASN A 31 0.04 -16.24 13.42
C ASN A 31 0.78 -15.81 12.14
N MET A 32 0.14 -15.01 11.28
CA MET A 32 0.71 -14.58 10.02
C MET A 32 1.73 -13.45 10.24
N LYS A 33 3.01 -13.73 10.01
CA LYS A 33 4.08 -12.74 10.13
C LYS A 33 4.30 -11.94 8.85
N ASN A 34 4.13 -12.55 7.69
CA ASN A 34 4.34 -11.92 6.39
C ASN A 34 3.15 -12.21 5.50
N CYS A 35 2.77 -11.29 4.62
CA CYS A 35 1.67 -11.50 3.69
C CYS A 35 1.89 -10.88 2.32
N PHE A 36 1.19 -11.45 1.34
CA PHE A 36 1.03 -10.87 0.02
C PHE A 36 -0.44 -10.50 -0.15
N ILE A 37 -0.72 -9.26 -0.52
CA ILE A 37 -2.06 -8.72 -0.69
C ILE A 37 -2.22 -8.33 -2.16
N ARG A 38 -3.24 -8.88 -2.81
CA ARG A 38 -3.58 -8.53 -4.19
C ARG A 38 -4.08 -7.09 -4.25
N GLY A 39 -3.50 -6.27 -5.13
CA GLY A 39 -3.79 -4.85 -5.26
C GLY A 39 -5.29 -4.55 -5.43
N SER A 40 -5.97 -5.36 -6.23
CA SER A 40 -7.42 -5.25 -6.47
C SER A 40 -8.31 -5.46 -5.24
N SER A 41 -7.78 -6.03 -4.15
CA SER A 41 -8.51 -6.26 -2.90
C SER A 41 -8.24 -5.17 -1.86
N ILE A 42 -7.32 -4.24 -2.14
CA ILE A 42 -6.93 -3.16 -1.23
C ILE A 42 -7.94 -2.02 -1.35
N ARG A 43 -8.50 -1.60 -0.23
CA ARG A 43 -9.34 -0.39 -0.16
C ARG A 43 -8.53 0.85 0.19
N TYR A 44 -7.68 0.74 1.20
CA TYR A 44 -6.86 1.84 1.70
C TYR A 44 -5.48 1.33 2.13
N VAL A 45 -4.48 2.18 1.96
CA VAL A 45 -3.15 2.05 2.57
C VAL A 45 -2.95 3.28 3.44
N GLN A 46 -2.88 3.09 4.76
CA GLN A 46 -2.66 4.20 5.68
C GLN A 46 -1.16 4.36 5.92
N ILE A 47 -0.65 5.56 5.62
CA ILE A 47 0.76 5.92 5.76
C ILE A 47 0.90 7.17 6.63
N PRO A 48 1.99 7.31 7.40
CA PRO A 48 2.26 8.53 8.15
C PRO A 48 2.43 9.73 7.23
N ALA A 49 1.88 10.88 7.59
CA ALA A 49 1.97 12.10 6.76
C ALA A 49 3.42 12.54 6.51
N GLY A 50 4.31 12.33 7.49
CA GLY A 50 5.73 12.69 7.37
C GLY A 50 6.53 11.82 6.38
N GLU A 51 5.98 10.70 5.92
CA GLU A 51 6.61 9.84 4.90
C GLU A 51 6.17 10.22 3.47
N VAL A 52 5.36 11.27 3.33
CA VAL A 52 4.81 11.70 2.04
C VAL A 52 5.23 13.14 1.75
N ASP A 53 6.09 13.30 0.75
CA ASP A 53 6.33 14.61 0.15
C ASP A 53 5.16 14.97 -0.78
N THR A 54 4.26 15.81 -0.29
CA THR A 54 3.07 16.19 -1.03
C THR A 54 3.34 17.11 -2.22
N GLU A 55 4.44 17.88 -2.21
CA GLU A 55 4.80 18.75 -3.34
C GLU A 55 5.28 17.89 -4.51
N LEU A 56 6.21 16.97 -4.24
CA LEU A 56 6.70 16.01 -5.23
C LEU A 56 5.57 15.15 -5.82
N LEU A 57 4.65 14.68 -4.96
CA LEU A 57 3.50 13.88 -5.38
C LEU A 57 2.57 14.66 -6.32
N GLN A 58 2.27 15.92 -5.99
CA GLN A 58 1.43 16.78 -6.84
C GLN A 58 2.07 17.02 -8.21
N ASP A 59 3.37 17.32 -8.23
CA ASP A 59 4.08 17.59 -9.48
C ASP A 59 4.23 16.34 -10.36
N ALA A 60 4.43 15.15 -9.75
CA ALA A 60 4.40 13.88 -10.47
C ALA A 60 3.02 13.61 -11.09
N ALA A 61 1.94 13.79 -10.31
CA ALA A 61 0.57 13.56 -10.78
C ALA A 61 0.18 14.49 -11.95
N ARG A 62 0.58 15.77 -11.93
CA ARG A 62 0.33 16.69 -13.05
C ARG A 62 1.04 16.24 -14.33
N ARG A 63 2.29 15.78 -14.21
CA ARG A 63 3.08 15.27 -15.36
C ARG A 63 2.46 14.01 -15.95
N GLU A 64 2.10 13.04 -15.11
CA GLU A 64 1.45 11.81 -15.53
C GLU A 64 0.10 12.06 -16.22
N ALA A 65 -0.75 12.92 -15.65
CA ALA A 65 -2.04 13.28 -16.24
C ALA A 65 -1.89 13.96 -17.62
N THR A 66 -0.80 14.72 -17.83
CA THR A 66 -0.52 15.34 -19.14
C THR A 66 -0.07 14.30 -20.16
N ALA A 67 0.79 13.36 -19.77
CA ALA A 67 1.26 12.27 -20.63
C ALA A 67 0.10 11.37 -21.10
N ASN A 68 -0.81 11.02 -20.19
CA ASN A 68 -1.98 10.19 -20.51
C ASN A 68 -2.98 10.85 -21.47
N LYS A 69 -3.02 12.20 -21.53
CA LYS A 69 -3.89 12.93 -22.49
C LYS A 69 -3.32 12.97 -23.91
N GLN A 70 -2.02 12.77 -24.06
CA GLN A 70 -1.34 12.78 -25.36
C GLN A 70 -1.29 11.38 -26.00
N SER A 71 -1.76 10.36 -25.28
CA SER A 71 -1.79 8.95 -25.69
C SER A 71 -3.11 8.57 -26.34
#